data_AF-A0A1H3EBP2-F1
#
_entry.id   AF-A0A1H3EBP2-F1
#
_cell.length_a   1.000
_cell.length_b   1.000
_cell.length_c   1.000
_cell.angle_alpha   90.00
_cell.angle_beta   90.00
_cell.angle_gamma   90.00
#
_symmetry.space_group_name_H-M   'P 1'
#
loop_
_entity.id
_entity.type
_entity.pdbx_description
1 polymer ?
#
loop_
_entity_poly.entity_id
_entity_poly.type
_entity_poly.pdbx_seq_one_letter_code
_entity_poly.pdbx_strand_id
1 'polypeptide(L)'
;MELTRRDAVAALAAMGTGGAAVAGVAHVRDGDDRDAEDGRDGGPGTESSNGSGGDDDSLLADPAIVESFVAVAEPVYPTEIAGVEEFVGTVIEGRLQSAPTADGIRETMTELDELAEEWYGGRLPTIPAADRDRLLREVGADVADEVPDGTLAERVRYHVVNELLFALYASPTGGKLVGIENPQGHPGGTESYTRGPNR
;
A
#
# COMPACT_ATOMS: atom_id res chain seq x y z
N MET A 1 -6.36 30.39 36.22
CA MET A 1 -7.00 30.71 34.93
C MET A 1 -6.72 29.55 34.02
N GLU A 2 -7.76 28.78 33.74
CA GLU A 2 -7.72 27.61 32.87
C GLU A 2 -7.70 28.09 31.41
N LEU A 3 -6.68 27.72 30.65
CA LEU A 3 -6.66 27.94 29.21
C LEU A 3 -7.53 26.87 28.57
N THR A 4 -8.82 27.17 28.48
CA THR A 4 -9.83 26.32 27.86
C THR A 4 -9.54 26.11 26.37
N ARG A 5 -9.69 24.85 25.93
CA ARG A 5 -9.37 24.25 24.61
C ARG A 5 -10.12 24.83 23.40
N ARG A 6 -10.22 26.15 23.30
CA ARG A 6 -11.08 26.84 22.30
C ARG A 6 -10.32 27.80 21.38
N ASP A 7 -9.03 28.03 21.61
CA ASP A 7 -8.21 28.93 20.79
C ASP A 7 -7.29 28.23 19.78
N ALA A 8 -7.29 26.89 19.71
CA ALA A 8 -6.43 26.13 18.79
C ALA A 8 -7.07 25.86 17.41
N VAL A 9 -8.34 26.26 17.18
CA VAL A 9 -9.12 25.86 15.99
C VAL A 9 -9.12 26.94 14.88
N ALA A 10 -8.27 27.95 14.96
CA ALA A 10 -8.23 29.03 13.96
C ALA A 10 -7.25 28.83 12.79
N ALA A 11 -6.57 27.69 12.64
CA ALA A 11 -5.52 27.51 11.63
C ALA A 11 -5.86 26.62 10.41
N LEU A 12 -7.12 26.18 10.25
CA LEU A 12 -7.50 25.23 9.18
C LEU A 12 -8.53 25.84 8.21
N ALA A 13 -8.24 27.05 7.74
CA ALA A 13 -9.04 27.76 6.74
C ALA A 13 -8.14 28.42 5.69
N ALA A 14 -7.42 27.61 4.91
CA ALA A 14 -6.86 28.06 3.64
C ALA A 14 -6.67 26.86 2.71
N MET A 15 -7.18 27.00 1.48
CA MET A 15 -7.11 26.06 0.34
C MET A 15 -8.23 25.02 0.25
N GLY A 16 -9.41 25.54 -0.12
CA GLY A 16 -10.51 24.75 -0.66
C GLY A 16 -11.33 25.59 -1.65
N THR A 17 -10.80 25.86 -2.84
CA THR A 17 -11.49 26.39 -4.04
C THR A 17 -10.59 26.15 -5.27
N GLY A 18 -10.97 25.58 -6.41
CA GLY A 18 -12.26 25.09 -6.84
C GLY A 18 -12.11 24.20 -8.09
N GLY A 19 -13.10 23.35 -8.31
CA GLY A 19 -13.35 22.75 -9.62
C GLY A 19 -14.30 23.62 -10.43
N ALA A 20 -14.03 23.77 -11.73
CA ALA A 20 -15.03 23.85 -12.80
C ALA A 20 -14.38 24.10 -14.18
N ALA A 21 -14.38 23.05 -15.00
CA ALA A 21 -14.91 22.99 -16.37
C ALA A 21 -14.32 23.83 -17.54
N VAL A 22 -14.32 23.12 -18.68
CA VAL A 22 -14.56 23.47 -20.11
C VAL A 22 -13.46 24.05 -21.03
N ALA A 23 -13.44 23.40 -22.20
CA ALA A 23 -13.26 23.92 -23.56
C ALA A 23 -11.86 23.90 -24.17
N GLY A 24 -11.68 22.98 -25.12
CA GLY A 24 -10.64 23.07 -26.14
C GLY A 24 -10.87 24.24 -27.09
N VAL A 25 -9.78 24.83 -27.57
CA VAL A 25 -9.71 25.61 -28.81
C VAL A 25 -8.39 25.30 -29.52
N ALA A 26 -8.50 25.27 -30.84
CA ALA A 26 -7.53 24.85 -31.82
C ALA A 26 -6.39 25.85 -32.09
N HIS A 27 -5.40 25.30 -32.80
CA HIS A 27 -4.37 25.91 -33.66
C HIS A 27 -4.35 27.44 -33.85
N VAL A 28 -3.15 28.02 -33.69
CA VAL A 28 -2.62 29.08 -34.57
C VAL A 28 -1.14 28.77 -34.87
N ARG A 29 -0.80 28.81 -36.16
CA ARG A 29 0.54 28.86 -36.75
C ARG A 29 0.99 30.32 -36.82
N ASP A 30 2.27 30.56 -36.58
CA ASP A 30 3.11 31.62 -37.18
C ASP A 30 4.55 31.26 -36.75
N GLY A 31 5.59 31.14 -37.59
CA GLY A 31 5.90 31.86 -38.81
C GLY A 31 7.14 32.72 -38.54
N ASP A 32 8.35 32.17 -38.72
CA ASP A 32 9.56 32.98 -39.00
C ASP A 32 10.63 32.09 -39.65
N ASP A 33 10.69 32.16 -40.98
CA ASP A 33 11.84 31.76 -41.78
C ASP A 33 12.91 32.86 -41.64
N ARG A 34 14.11 32.51 -41.16
CA ARG A 34 15.33 33.29 -41.43
C ARG A 34 16.51 32.38 -41.67
N ASP A 35 16.99 32.42 -42.90
CA ASP A 35 18.31 31.95 -43.33
C ASP A 35 19.43 32.75 -42.64
N ALA A 36 20.44 32.05 -42.12
CA ALA A 36 21.83 32.52 -42.07
C ALA A 36 22.77 31.35 -41.74
N GLU A 37 23.59 30.96 -42.72
CA GLU A 37 24.73 30.06 -42.54
C GLU A 37 25.91 30.77 -41.86
N ASP A 38 26.75 29.92 -41.23
CA ASP A 38 28.19 30.07 -40.95
C ASP A 38 28.62 30.44 -39.51
N GLY A 39 29.56 29.63 -38.99
CA GLY A 39 30.34 29.96 -37.78
C GLY A 39 30.31 28.95 -36.63
N ARG A 40 31.24 28.00 -36.66
CA ARG A 40 31.80 27.18 -35.56
C ARG A 40 31.46 27.62 -34.11
N ASP A 41 31.00 26.68 -33.28
CA ASP A 41 31.68 26.33 -32.02
C ASP A 41 31.13 25.02 -31.41
N GLY A 42 32.03 24.23 -30.84
CA GLY A 42 31.71 22.95 -30.21
C GLY A 42 30.91 23.14 -28.92
N GLY A 43 29.74 22.50 -28.85
CA GLY A 43 28.99 22.25 -27.62
C GLY A 43 28.90 20.75 -27.37
N PRO A 44 29.05 20.25 -26.12
CA PRO A 44 28.93 18.84 -25.83
C PRO A 44 27.52 18.38 -26.19
N GLY A 45 27.44 17.25 -26.89
CA GLY A 45 26.18 16.65 -27.30
C GLY A 45 25.26 16.53 -26.11
N THR A 46 24.09 17.14 -26.22
CA THR A 46 22.95 16.87 -25.37
C THR A 46 22.65 15.40 -25.54
N GLU A 47 23.13 14.61 -24.59
CA GLU A 47 22.58 13.31 -24.28
C GLU A 47 21.07 13.51 -24.11
N SER A 48 20.30 13.13 -25.12
CA SER A 48 18.93 12.68 -24.92
C SER A 48 19.03 11.51 -23.96
N SER A 49 19.08 11.83 -22.68
CA SER A 49 18.78 10.89 -21.61
C SER A 49 17.30 10.61 -21.75
N ASN A 50 17.03 9.58 -22.54
CA ASN A 50 15.74 8.93 -22.60
C ASN A 50 15.57 8.24 -21.23
N GLY A 51 15.27 9.06 -20.22
CA GLY A 51 14.99 8.64 -18.85
C GLY A 51 13.61 7.98 -18.84
N SER A 52 13.57 6.75 -19.30
CA SER A 52 12.47 5.83 -19.14
C SER A 52 13.10 4.54 -18.63
N GLY A 53 13.32 4.47 -17.32
CA GLY A 53 14.00 3.35 -16.69
C GLY A 53 14.38 3.65 -15.25
N GLY A 54 13.44 4.17 -14.45
CA GLY A 54 13.72 4.55 -13.07
C GLY A 54 12.47 4.50 -12.21
N ASP A 55 11.88 3.32 -12.08
CA ASP A 55 10.82 3.05 -11.10
C ASP A 55 11.07 1.72 -10.36
N ASP A 56 11.68 0.72 -11.00
CA ASP A 56 11.97 -0.60 -10.40
C ASP A 56 13.08 -0.58 -9.32
N ASP A 57 14.06 0.31 -9.40
CA ASP A 57 15.23 0.32 -8.49
C ASP A 57 14.92 0.93 -7.10
N SER A 58 13.72 1.50 -6.92
CA SER A 58 13.27 2.08 -5.64
C SER A 58 12.27 1.21 -4.89
N LEU A 59 11.77 0.13 -5.51
CA LEU A 59 10.80 -0.75 -4.86
C LEU A 59 11.45 -1.64 -3.80
N LEU A 60 10.70 -1.92 -2.74
CA LEU A 60 11.11 -2.90 -1.75
C LEU A 60 11.23 -4.30 -2.39
N ALA A 61 12.28 -5.02 -1.98
CA ALA A 61 12.41 -6.43 -2.33
C ALA A 61 11.31 -7.26 -1.68
N ASP A 62 10.86 -8.32 -2.35
CA ASP A 62 9.78 -9.21 -1.89
C ASP A 62 9.92 -9.65 -0.41
N PRO A 63 11.11 -10.03 0.12
CA PRO A 63 11.24 -10.37 1.54
C PRO A 63 10.93 -9.20 2.50
N ALA A 64 11.32 -7.97 2.14
CA ALA A 64 11.03 -6.79 2.95
C ALA A 64 9.55 -6.41 2.91
N ILE A 65 8.88 -6.68 1.77
CA ILE A 65 7.43 -6.51 1.65
C ILE A 65 6.71 -7.49 2.58
N VAL A 66 7.11 -8.77 2.56
CA VAL A 66 6.53 -9.79 3.45
C VAL A 66 6.70 -9.41 4.92
N GLU A 67 7.91 -8.98 5.32
CA GLU A 67 8.17 -8.49 6.69
C GLU A 67 7.27 -7.30 7.07
N SER A 68 7.07 -6.37 6.14
CA SER A 68 6.20 -5.20 6.33
C SER A 68 4.73 -5.60 6.48
N PHE A 69 4.24 -6.59 5.72
CA PHE A 69 2.91 -7.16 5.90
C PHE A 69 2.72 -7.76 7.29
N VAL A 70 3.69 -8.52 7.78
CA VAL A 70 3.64 -9.10 9.13
C VAL A 70 3.58 -8.00 10.19
N ALA A 71 4.33 -6.92 10.00
CA ALA A 71 4.29 -5.76 10.90
C ALA A 71 2.92 -5.07 10.89
N VAL A 72 2.34 -4.84 9.71
CA VAL A 72 1.02 -4.21 9.52
C VAL A 72 -0.13 -5.12 9.98
N ALA A 73 0.06 -6.44 10.02
CA ALA A 73 -0.95 -7.37 10.51
C ALA A 73 -1.30 -7.15 12.00
N GLU A 74 -0.34 -6.73 12.82
CA GLU A 74 -0.55 -6.52 14.26
C GLU A 74 -1.64 -5.47 14.59
N PRO A 75 -1.66 -4.26 14.00
CA PRO A 75 -2.76 -3.32 14.22
C PRO A 75 -4.07 -3.69 13.49
N VAL A 76 -4.02 -4.52 12.46
CA VAL A 76 -5.22 -4.92 11.67
C VAL A 76 -5.96 -6.09 12.32
N TYR A 77 -5.25 -7.05 12.90
CA TYR A 77 -5.84 -8.24 13.48
C TYR A 77 -6.17 -8.09 14.97
N PRO A 78 -7.19 -8.84 15.46
CA PRO A 78 -7.38 -9.02 16.88
C PRO A 78 -6.15 -9.63 17.55
N THR A 79 -5.88 -9.26 18.80
CA THR A 79 -4.74 -9.76 19.58
C THR A 79 -4.77 -11.25 19.87
N GLU A 80 -5.93 -11.89 19.71
CA GLU A 80 -6.17 -13.32 19.93
C GLU A 80 -5.63 -14.19 18.79
N ILE A 81 -5.24 -13.60 17.65
CA ILE A 81 -4.67 -14.33 16.52
C ILE A 81 -3.20 -14.66 16.81
N ALA A 82 -2.88 -15.95 16.85
CA ALA A 82 -1.51 -16.45 16.92
C ALA A 82 -1.02 -16.97 15.56
N GLY A 83 0.30 -17.02 15.37
CA GLY A 83 0.93 -17.56 14.15
C GLY A 83 0.82 -16.64 12.92
N VAL A 84 0.64 -15.34 13.14
CA VAL A 84 0.45 -14.31 12.09
C VAL A 84 1.55 -14.35 11.04
N GLU A 85 2.80 -14.40 11.47
CA GLU A 85 3.97 -14.40 10.58
C GLU A 85 3.90 -15.54 9.54
N GLU A 86 3.56 -16.76 9.97
CA GLU A 86 3.57 -17.94 9.10
C GLU A 86 2.49 -17.86 8.02
N PHE A 87 1.24 -17.58 8.41
CA PHE A 87 0.14 -17.60 7.43
C PHE A 87 0.13 -16.35 6.56
N VAL A 88 0.49 -15.17 7.09
CA VAL A 88 0.62 -13.95 6.29
C VAL A 88 1.77 -14.12 5.30
N GLY A 89 2.93 -14.57 5.76
CA GLY A 89 4.09 -14.82 4.89
C GLY A 89 3.75 -15.75 3.74
N THR A 90 3.15 -16.91 4.04
CA THR A 90 2.75 -17.90 3.03
C THR A 90 1.79 -17.32 1.98
N VAL A 91 0.80 -16.55 2.41
CA VAL A 91 -0.20 -15.97 1.49
C VAL A 91 0.45 -14.89 0.62
N ILE A 92 1.17 -13.94 1.23
CA ILE A 92 1.76 -12.80 0.53
C ILE A 92 2.86 -13.25 -0.44
N GLU A 93 3.70 -14.22 -0.08
CA GLU A 93 4.67 -14.82 -1.01
C GLU A 93 3.99 -15.36 -2.28
N GLY A 94 2.83 -16.00 -2.13
CA GLY A 94 2.02 -16.46 -3.27
C GLY A 94 1.43 -15.32 -4.11
N ARG A 95 1.01 -14.22 -3.46
CA ARG A 95 0.45 -13.04 -4.16
C ARG A 95 1.53 -12.29 -4.94
N LEU A 96 2.74 -12.15 -4.40
CA LEU A 96 3.87 -11.50 -5.06
C LEU A 96 4.38 -12.24 -6.31
N GLN A 97 4.01 -13.50 -6.48
CA GLN A 97 4.28 -14.29 -7.69
C GLN A 97 3.18 -14.16 -8.76
N SER A 98 2.04 -13.51 -8.44
CA SER A 98 0.86 -13.47 -9.29
C SER A 98 0.60 -12.07 -9.87
N ALA A 99 1.20 -11.80 -11.03
CA ALA A 99 0.89 -10.61 -11.82
C ALA A 99 -0.57 -10.62 -12.32
N PRO A 100 -1.25 -9.46 -12.39
CA PRO A 100 -0.74 -8.11 -12.12
C PRO A 100 -0.83 -7.67 -10.65
N THR A 101 -1.38 -8.49 -9.75
CA THR A 101 -1.58 -8.12 -8.33
C THR A 101 -0.28 -7.72 -7.65
N ALA A 102 0.81 -8.42 -7.97
CA ALA A 102 2.10 -8.20 -7.33
C ALA A 102 2.60 -6.75 -7.47
N ASP A 103 2.35 -6.09 -8.60
CA ASP A 103 2.88 -4.75 -8.87
C ASP A 103 2.24 -3.71 -7.94
N GLY A 104 0.90 -3.74 -7.83
CA GLY A 104 0.17 -2.86 -6.92
C GLY A 104 0.54 -3.07 -5.45
N ILE A 105 0.86 -4.32 -5.05
CA ILE A 105 1.36 -4.62 -3.70
C ILE A 105 2.75 -3.99 -3.49
N ARG A 106 3.68 -4.16 -4.44
CA ARG A 106 5.06 -3.62 -4.31
C ARG A 106 5.05 -2.11 -4.21
N GLU A 107 4.33 -1.44 -5.11
CA GLU A 107 4.23 0.02 -5.13
C GLU A 107 3.61 0.54 -3.82
N THR A 108 2.45 -0.01 -3.44
CA THR A 108 1.72 0.48 -2.26
C THR A 108 2.49 0.25 -0.97
N MET A 109 3.13 -0.91 -0.79
CA MET A 109 3.89 -1.19 0.42
C MET A 109 5.17 -0.36 0.49
N THR A 110 5.83 -0.10 -0.65
CA THR A 110 7.01 0.77 -0.70
C THR A 110 6.65 2.17 -0.24
N GLU A 111 5.61 2.78 -0.79
CA GLU A 111 5.20 4.14 -0.43
C GLU A 111 4.70 4.24 1.03
N LEU A 112 4.00 3.22 1.54
CA LEU A 112 3.59 3.18 2.94
C LEU A 112 4.79 3.11 3.89
N ASP A 113 5.82 2.34 3.53
CA ASP A 113 7.04 2.20 4.31
C ASP A 113 7.92 3.46 4.24
N GLU A 114 7.97 4.15 3.11
CA GLU A 114 8.59 5.48 2.98
C GLU A 114 7.90 6.51 3.91
N LEU A 115 6.57 6.50 4.00
CA LEU A 115 5.86 7.35 4.96
C LEU A 115 6.17 6.98 6.41
N ALA A 116 6.36 5.69 6.72
CA ALA A 116 6.79 5.26 8.04
C ALA A 116 8.18 5.83 8.38
N GLU A 117 9.12 5.78 7.43
CA GLU A 117 10.44 6.38 7.60
C GLU A 117 10.36 7.90 7.78
N GLU A 118 9.56 8.59 6.96
CA GLU A 118 9.43 10.04 6.99
C GLU A 118 8.80 10.54 8.31
N TRP A 119 7.69 9.93 8.73
CA TRP A 119 6.89 10.45 9.85
C TRP A 119 7.31 9.89 11.20
N TYR A 120 7.80 8.65 11.23
CA TYR A 120 8.12 7.91 12.46
C TYR A 120 9.60 7.57 12.60
N GLY A 121 10.43 7.86 11.58
CA GLY A 121 11.88 7.71 11.65
C GLY A 121 12.35 6.26 11.50
N GLY A 122 11.52 5.37 10.96
CA GLY A 122 11.90 3.98 10.72
C GLY A 122 10.93 3.21 9.83
N ARG A 123 11.44 2.12 9.30
CA ARG A 123 10.71 1.10 8.52
C ARG A 123 9.51 0.53 9.26
N LEU A 124 8.49 0.06 8.54
CA LEU A 124 7.30 -0.56 9.13
C LEU A 124 7.62 -1.65 10.17
N PRO A 125 8.56 -2.59 9.94
CA PRO A 125 8.88 -3.63 10.92
C PRO A 125 9.59 -3.11 12.17
N THR A 126 10.23 -1.93 12.11
CA THR A 126 11.09 -1.43 13.18
C THR A 126 10.41 -0.41 14.08
N ILE A 127 9.38 0.29 13.59
CA ILE A 127 8.60 1.22 14.40
C ILE A 127 7.67 0.47 15.39
N PRO A 128 7.22 1.11 16.49
CA PRO A 128 6.27 0.51 17.42
C PRO A 128 4.91 0.19 16.78
N ALA A 129 4.24 -0.85 17.26
CA ALA A 129 2.90 -1.24 16.79
C ALA A 129 1.87 -0.10 16.83
N ALA A 130 1.90 0.70 17.90
CA ALA A 130 1.02 1.85 18.06
C ALA A 130 1.27 2.98 17.05
N ASP A 131 2.48 3.04 16.48
CA ASP A 131 2.83 3.99 15.44
C ASP A 131 2.45 3.46 14.05
N ARG A 132 2.58 2.14 13.80
CA ARG A 132 1.96 1.50 12.63
C ARG A 132 0.45 1.73 12.56
N ASP A 133 -0.23 1.53 13.69
CA ASP A 133 -1.67 1.75 13.83
C ASP A 133 -2.07 3.22 13.58
N ARG A 134 -1.21 4.16 13.99
CA ARG A 134 -1.42 5.58 13.76
C ARG A 134 -1.16 5.96 12.30
N LEU A 135 -0.10 5.45 11.69
CA LEU A 135 0.22 5.63 10.28
C LEU A 135 -0.96 5.23 9.39
N LEU A 136 -1.56 4.05 9.60
CA LEU A 136 -2.72 3.59 8.82
C LEU A 136 -3.92 4.55 8.90
N ARG A 137 -4.17 5.12 10.08
CA ARG A 137 -5.25 6.10 10.30
C ARG A 137 -4.92 7.49 9.75
N GLU A 138 -3.66 7.91 9.83
CA GLU A 138 -3.21 9.19 9.28
C GLU A 138 -3.21 9.18 7.75
N VAL A 139 -2.86 8.04 7.14
CA VAL A 139 -3.05 7.78 5.71
C VAL A 139 -4.55 7.76 5.34
N GLY A 140 -5.42 7.38 6.26
CA GLY A 140 -6.87 7.32 6.07
C GLY A 140 -7.37 5.98 5.49
N ALA A 141 -6.58 4.92 5.61
CA ALA A 141 -6.91 3.60 5.07
C ALA A 141 -8.12 2.93 5.77
N ASP A 142 -8.50 3.39 6.96
CA ASP A 142 -9.65 2.89 7.72
C ASP A 142 -11.01 3.39 7.19
N VAL A 143 -11.00 4.53 6.47
CA VAL A 143 -12.22 5.17 5.93
C VAL A 143 -12.25 5.23 4.39
N ALA A 144 -11.15 4.89 3.73
CA ALA A 144 -11.04 4.92 2.27
C ALA A 144 -11.85 3.80 1.60
N ASP A 145 -12.27 4.08 0.36
CA ASP A 145 -12.81 3.06 -0.55
C ASP A 145 -11.69 2.13 -1.05
N GLU A 146 -12.04 0.92 -1.48
CA GLU A 146 -11.08 -0.08 -1.97
C GLU A 146 -10.84 0.04 -3.48
N VAL A 147 -10.12 1.10 -3.89
CA VAL A 147 -9.80 1.39 -5.29
C VAL A 147 -8.34 1.04 -5.61
N PRO A 148 -8.07 0.02 -6.45
CA PRO A 148 -6.71 -0.50 -6.67
C PRO A 148 -5.74 0.50 -7.32
N ASP A 149 -6.27 1.41 -8.15
CA ASP A 149 -5.51 2.45 -8.85
C ASP A 149 -5.85 3.85 -8.29
N GLY A 150 -6.33 3.90 -7.05
CA GLY A 150 -6.80 5.13 -6.39
C GLY A 150 -5.68 5.94 -5.74
N THR A 151 -6.05 6.78 -4.78
CA THR A 151 -5.15 7.45 -3.84
C THR A 151 -4.40 6.43 -2.96
N LEU A 152 -3.32 6.84 -2.31
CA LEU A 152 -2.57 5.96 -1.40
C LEU A 152 -3.48 5.32 -0.33
N ALA A 153 -4.43 6.07 0.23
CA ALA A 153 -5.37 5.54 1.21
C ALA A 153 -6.22 4.38 0.65
N GLU A 154 -6.73 4.56 -0.57
CA GLU A 154 -7.55 3.55 -1.27
C GLU A 154 -6.70 2.35 -1.70
N ARG A 155 -5.46 2.58 -2.12
CA ARG A 155 -4.50 1.52 -2.46
C ARG A 155 -4.06 0.73 -1.24
N VAL A 156 -3.78 1.36 -0.11
CA VAL A 156 -3.47 0.67 1.16
C VAL A 156 -4.67 -0.15 1.60
N ARG A 157 -5.89 0.37 1.47
CA ARG A 157 -7.11 -0.39 1.75
C ARG A 157 -7.19 -1.64 0.87
N TYR A 158 -6.97 -1.50 -0.43
CA TYR A 158 -7.11 -2.58 -1.40
C TYR A 158 -5.94 -3.58 -1.40
N HIS A 159 -4.69 -3.12 -1.53
CA HIS A 159 -3.51 -3.97 -1.72
C HIS A 159 -2.87 -4.43 -0.41
N VAL A 160 -3.17 -3.80 0.72
CA VAL A 160 -2.57 -4.16 2.03
C VAL A 160 -3.62 -4.72 2.98
N VAL A 161 -4.63 -3.91 3.35
CA VAL A 161 -5.62 -4.31 4.35
C VAL A 161 -6.46 -5.49 3.86
N ASN A 162 -6.96 -5.45 2.62
CA ASN A 162 -7.76 -6.56 2.09
C ASN A 162 -6.94 -7.84 1.89
N GLU A 163 -5.66 -7.75 1.54
CA GLU A 163 -4.76 -8.92 1.44
C GLU A 163 -4.53 -9.55 2.83
N LEU A 164 -4.40 -8.74 3.89
CA LEU A 164 -4.36 -9.24 5.26
C LEU A 164 -5.70 -9.91 5.63
N LEU A 165 -6.84 -9.26 5.38
CA LEU A 165 -8.14 -9.88 5.64
C LEU A 165 -8.28 -11.21 4.89
N PHE A 166 -7.86 -11.27 3.62
CA PHE A 166 -7.83 -12.49 2.83
C PHE A 166 -6.94 -13.55 3.47
N ALA A 167 -5.71 -13.20 3.90
CA ALA A 167 -4.80 -14.12 4.56
C ALA A 167 -5.39 -14.68 5.86
N LEU A 168 -6.07 -13.84 6.65
CA LEU A 168 -6.79 -14.28 7.84
C LEU A 168 -7.87 -15.30 7.47
N TYR A 169 -8.74 -15.02 6.51
CA TYR A 169 -9.81 -15.94 6.08
C TYR A 169 -9.28 -17.23 5.43
N ALA A 170 -8.16 -17.17 4.72
CA ALA A 170 -7.54 -18.33 4.09
C ALA A 170 -6.76 -19.20 5.09
N SER A 171 -6.40 -18.64 6.26
CA SER A 171 -5.68 -19.37 7.29
C SER A 171 -6.59 -20.35 8.06
N PRO A 172 -6.07 -21.50 8.51
CA PRO A 172 -6.81 -22.40 9.39
C PRO A 172 -7.31 -21.72 10.68
N THR A 173 -6.55 -20.75 11.21
CA THR A 173 -6.89 -20.01 12.44
C THR A 173 -8.06 -19.05 12.20
N GLY A 174 -8.01 -18.24 11.14
CA GLY A 174 -9.12 -17.33 10.82
C GLY A 174 -10.36 -18.08 10.35
N GLY A 175 -10.20 -19.21 9.63
CA GLY A 175 -11.29 -20.10 9.28
C GLY A 175 -12.08 -20.64 10.48
N LYS A 176 -11.38 -20.97 11.58
CA LYS A 176 -11.97 -21.36 12.87
C LYS A 176 -12.70 -20.21 13.57
N LEU A 177 -12.15 -18.99 13.53
CA LEU A 177 -12.75 -17.83 14.19
C LEU A 177 -14.03 -17.32 13.53
N VAL A 178 -14.12 -17.46 12.20
CA VAL A 178 -15.28 -17.01 11.42
C VAL A 178 -16.25 -18.13 11.09
N GLY A 179 -16.01 -19.33 11.63
CA GLY A 179 -16.91 -20.49 11.51
C GLY A 179 -17.02 -21.06 10.10
N ILE A 180 -16.02 -20.83 9.23
CA ILE A 180 -15.97 -21.36 7.86
C ILE A 180 -15.13 -22.64 7.76
N GLU A 181 -14.99 -23.38 8.86
CA GLU A 181 -14.33 -24.68 8.85
C GLU A 181 -14.96 -25.59 7.80
N ASN A 182 -14.11 -26.28 7.04
CA ASN A 182 -14.58 -27.19 6.01
C ASN A 182 -15.50 -28.24 6.67
N PRO A 183 -16.76 -28.39 6.21
CA PRO A 183 -17.72 -29.23 6.89
C PRO A 183 -17.27 -30.70 6.89
N GLN A 184 -17.79 -31.45 7.86
CA GLN A 184 -17.46 -32.86 8.04
C GLN A 184 -17.64 -33.62 6.71
N GLY A 185 -16.56 -34.22 6.21
CA GLY A 185 -16.55 -34.98 4.95
C GLY A 185 -15.89 -34.29 3.74
N HIS A 186 -15.42 -33.03 3.87
CA HIS A 186 -14.68 -32.34 2.81
C HIS A 186 -13.14 -32.43 2.99
N PRO A 187 -12.37 -32.44 1.89
CA PRO A 187 -10.90 -32.49 1.96
C PRO A 187 -10.34 -31.33 2.80
N GLY A 188 -9.55 -31.63 3.83
CA GLY A 188 -8.88 -30.63 4.68
C GLY A 188 -9.39 -30.49 6.12
N GLY A 189 -10.41 -31.23 6.55
CA GLY A 189 -10.83 -31.30 7.97
C GLY A 189 -9.92 -32.23 8.79
N THR A 190 -8.84 -31.72 9.37
CA THR A 190 -7.73 -32.55 9.88
C THR A 190 -7.81 -33.01 11.34
N GLU A 191 -8.79 -32.60 12.16
CA GLU A 191 -8.81 -33.00 13.59
C GLU A 191 -9.74 -34.19 13.94
N SER A 192 -10.76 -34.49 13.12
CA SER A 192 -11.75 -35.53 13.49
C SER A 192 -11.29 -36.98 13.28
N TYR A 193 -10.18 -37.22 12.57
CA TYR A 193 -9.76 -38.58 12.18
C TYR A 193 -8.79 -39.26 13.17
N THR A 194 -8.21 -38.54 14.13
CA THR A 194 -7.19 -39.14 15.03
C THR A 194 -7.79 -39.78 16.28
N ARG A 195 -9.02 -39.42 16.68
CA ARG A 195 -9.68 -40.03 17.85
C ARG A 195 -10.73 -41.04 17.41
N GLY A 196 -10.28 -42.27 17.12
CA GLY A 196 -11.18 -43.40 16.99
C GLY A 196 -12.08 -43.54 18.23
N PRO A 197 -13.31 -44.07 18.09
CA PRO A 197 -14.21 -44.21 19.22
C PRO A 197 -13.56 -45.10 20.28
N ASN A 198 -13.32 -44.54 21.46
CA ASN A 198 -13.01 -45.33 22.66
C ASN A 198 -14.22 -46.25 22.89
N ARG A 199 -14.02 -47.55 22.69
CA ARG A 199 -14.99 -48.60 23.04
C ARG A 199 -15.04 -48.81 24.54
#